data_AF-A0A2H0YLT4-F1
#
_entry.id   AF-A0A2H0YLT4-F1
#
_cell.length_a   1.000
_cell.length_b   1.000
_cell.length_c   1.000
_cell.angle_alpha   90.00
_cell.angle_beta   90.00
_cell.angle_gamma   90.00
#
_symmetry.space_group_name_H-M   'P 1'
#
loop_
_entity.id
_entity.type
_entity.pdbx_description
1 polymer ?
#
loop_
_entity_poly.entity_id
_entity_poly.type
_entity_poly.pdbx_seq_one_letter_code
_entity_poly.pdbx_strand_id
1 'polypeptide(L)'
;MFFTLSKIFSCFLYPVGFSILLLAVSFFFLRKSPRAARVLGVSAVIFLWISSTEWFSSLLIDPLESRYPRSPLIEKADAVVVLSGMADLKLSGQGSVELEAGSDRIIEGILLARRFPDSLLIISGGSGNLLDQETSEA
;
A
#
# COMPACT_ATOMS: atom_id res chain seq x y z
N MET A 1 8.71 18.74 -1.45
CA MET A 1 8.36 18.95 -0.03
C MET A 1 7.17 18.11 0.42
N PHE A 2 6.03 18.14 -0.29
CA PHE A 2 4.84 17.33 0.06
C PHE A 2 5.13 15.83 0.17
N PHE A 3 5.82 15.24 -0.82
CA PHE A 3 6.16 13.81 -0.84
C PHE A 3 6.93 13.36 0.41
N THR A 4 7.98 14.10 0.78
CA THR A 4 8.81 13.83 1.96
C THR A 4 8.01 13.96 3.27
N LEU A 5 7.24 15.04 3.41
CA LEU A 5 6.38 15.27 4.58
C LEU A 5 5.32 14.18 4.72
N SER A 6 4.68 13.80 3.62
CA SER A 6 3.68 12.73 3.60
C SER A 6 4.27 11.41 4.07
N LYS A 7 5.45 11.00 3.59
CA LYS A 7 6.10 9.75 4.01
C LYS A 7 6.48 9.74 5.50
N ILE A 8 6.99 10.86 6.03
CA ILE A 8 7.32 10.97 7.46
C ILE A 8 6.04 10.90 8.29
N PHE A 9 4.99 11.63 7.89
CA PHE A 9 3.72 11.67 8.59
C PHE A 9 3.00 10.31 8.56
N SER A 10 3.07 9.60 7.44
CA SER A 10 2.53 8.24 7.30
C SER A 10 3.16 7.25 8.29
N CYS A 11 4.44 7.41 8.64
CA CYS A 11 5.08 6.56 9.65
C CYS A 11 4.36 6.64 11.01
N PHE A 12 3.83 7.81 11.39
CA PHE A 12 3.07 8.01 12.62
C PHE A 12 1.59 7.64 12.50
N LEU A 13 1.02 7.73 11.29
CA LEU A 13 -0.39 7.43 11.03
C LEU A 13 -0.66 5.95 10.81
N TYR A 14 0.33 5.20 10.32
CA TYR A 14 0.18 3.76 10.15
C TYR A 14 -0.13 3.06 11.48
N PRO A 15 -0.90 1.96 11.46
CA PRO A 15 -1.40 1.35 12.68
C PRO A 15 -0.33 1.06 13.74
N VAL A 16 0.85 0.60 13.30
CA VAL A 16 2.00 0.32 14.16
C VAL A 16 2.55 1.61 14.78
N GLY A 17 2.83 2.63 13.97
CA GLY A 17 3.41 3.88 14.46
C GLY A 17 2.47 4.64 15.41
N PHE A 18 1.17 4.67 15.09
CA PHE A 18 0.16 5.28 15.95
C PHE A 18 0.04 4.54 17.29
N SER A 19 0.11 3.21 17.27
CA SER A 19 0.07 2.39 18.49
C SER A 19 1.30 2.62 19.37
N ILE A 20 2.49 2.72 18.77
CA ILE A 20 3.73 3.05 19.50
C ILE A 20 3.61 4.43 20.15
N LEU A 21 3.04 5.42 19.44
CA LEU A 21 2.81 6.76 19.99
C LEU A 21 1.84 6.71 21.18
N LEU A 22 0.73 5.97 21.07
CA LEU A 22 -0.20 5.79 22.19
C LEU A 22 0.46 5.11 23.40
N LEU A 23 1.32 4.12 23.18
CA LEU A 23 2.09 3.48 24.25
C LEU A 23 3.10 4.43 24.89
N ALA A 24 3.78 5.27 24.11
CA ALA A 24 4.69 6.28 24.64
C ALA A 24 3.95 7.30 25.53
N VAL A 25 2.76 7.74 25.10
CA VAL A 25 1.90 8.62 25.90
C VAL A 25 1.41 7.90 27.16
N SER A 26 0.97 6.64 27.04
CA SER A 26 0.58 5.80 28.18
C SER A 26 1.70 5.74 29.24
N PHE A 27 2.93 5.50 28.81
CA PHE A 27 4.11 5.43 29.69
C PHE A 27 4.34 6.75 30.44
N PHE A 28 4.21 7.89 29.77
CA PHE A 28 4.35 9.20 30.40
C PHE A 28 3.33 9.45 31.52
N PHE A 29 2.10 8.92 31.38
CA PHE A 29 1.04 9.08 32.37
C PHE A 29 1.09 8.09 33.53
N LEU A 30 1.98 7.08 33.52
CA LEU A 30 2.05 6.03 34.55
C LEU A 30 2.16 6.60 35.97
N ARG A 31 2.98 7.66 36.16
CA ARG A 31 3.21 8.28 37.47
C ARG A 31 2.12 9.28 37.87
N LYS A 32 1.45 9.91 36.90
CA LYS A 32 0.47 10.98 37.15
C LYS A 32 -0.96 10.43 37.30
N SER A 33 -1.34 9.47 36.44
CA SER A 33 -2.66 8.86 36.43
C SER A 33 -2.55 7.43 35.89
N PRO A 34 -2.40 6.43 36.77
CA PRO A 34 -2.26 5.03 36.35
C PRO A 34 -3.50 4.50 35.62
N ARG A 35 -4.69 5.09 35.90
CA ARG A 35 -5.92 4.80 35.16
C ARG A 35 -5.82 5.26 33.71
N ALA A 36 -5.41 6.50 33.47
CA ALA A 36 -5.24 7.04 32.12
C ALA A 36 -4.18 6.25 31.33
N ALA A 37 -3.05 5.95 31.97
CA ALA A 37 -2.00 5.11 31.39
C ALA A 37 -2.53 3.75 30.94
N ARG A 38 -3.28 3.05 31.82
CA ARG A 38 -3.88 1.75 31.49
C ARG A 38 -4.86 1.84 30.32
N VAL A 39 -5.74 2.84 30.31
CA VAL A 39 -6.71 3.02 29.20
C VAL A 39 -5.98 3.23 27.88
N LEU A 40 -4.98 4.12 27.85
CA LEU A 40 -4.20 4.40 26.64
C LEU A 40 -3.41 3.18 26.17
N GLY A 41 -2.81 2.43 27.09
CA GLY A 41 -2.04 1.24 26.76
C GLY A 41 -2.93 0.12 26.20
N VAL A 42 -4.07 -0.13 26.85
CA VAL A 42 -5.06 -1.11 26.36
C VAL A 42 -5.64 -0.68 25.02
N SER A 43 -5.96 0.61 24.84
CA SER A 43 -6.46 1.11 23.55
C SER A 43 -5.43 0.96 22.43
N ALA A 44 -4.14 1.16 22.72
CA ALA A 44 -3.07 0.96 21.73
C ALA A 44 -3.00 -0.49 21.25
N VAL A 45 -3.06 -1.45 22.18
CA VAL A 45 -3.03 -2.87 21.86
C VAL A 45 -4.27 -3.29 21.09
N ILE A 46 -5.47 -2.87 21.53
CA ILE A 46 -6.73 -3.17 20.85
C ILE A 46 -6.74 -2.57 19.44
N PHE A 47 -6.34 -1.31 19.30
CA PHE A 47 -6.28 -0.64 18.00
C PHE A 47 -5.32 -1.35 17.05
N LEU A 48 -4.11 -1.71 17.51
CA LEU A 48 -3.15 -2.45 16.71
C LEU A 48 -3.70 -3.80 16.29
N TRP A 49 -4.32 -4.53 17.23
CA TRP A 49 -4.88 -5.85 16.99
C TRP A 49 -5.99 -5.79 15.94
N ILE A 50 -6.99 -4.91 16.13
CA ILE A 50 -8.09 -4.71 15.16
C ILE A 50 -7.53 -4.32 13.79
N SER A 51 -6.62 -3.36 13.73
CA SER A 51 -6.03 -2.88 12.47
C SER A 51 -5.18 -3.94 11.75
N SER A 52 -4.72 -4.97 12.47
CA SER A 52 -3.95 -6.09 11.91
C SER A 52 -4.83 -7.26 11.48
N THR A 53 -6.16 -7.16 11.63
CA THR A 53 -7.08 -8.21 11.17
C THR A 53 -7.57 -7.96 9.74
N GLU A 54 -7.64 -9.03 8.96
CA GLU A 54 -8.20 -8.99 7.60
C GLU A 54 -9.65 -8.49 7.62
N TRP A 55 -10.45 -8.89 8.61
CA TRP A 55 -11.85 -8.46 8.74
C TRP A 55 -11.99 -6.93 8.82
N PHE A 56 -11.13 -6.26 9.60
CA PHE A 56 -11.19 -4.80 9.69
C PHE A 56 -10.69 -4.14 8.39
N SER A 57 -9.65 -4.72 7.77
CA SER A 57 -9.12 -4.26 6.50
C SER A 57 -10.17 -4.33 5.39
N SER A 58 -10.85 -5.47 5.22
CA SER A 58 -11.91 -5.65 4.22
C SER A 58 -13.09 -4.75 4.50
N LEU A 59 -13.51 -4.59 5.77
CA LEU A 59 -14.60 -3.68 6.14
C LEU A 59 -14.34 -2.23 5.70
N LEU A 60 -13.07 -1.79 5.67
CA LEU A 60 -12.69 -0.47 5.16
C LEU A 60 -12.57 -0.40 3.64
N ILE A 61 -12.12 -1.49 2.99
CA ILE A 61 -11.82 -1.54 1.56
C ILE A 61 -13.07 -1.87 0.71
N ASP A 62 -13.92 -2.80 1.14
CA ASP A 62 -15.07 -3.29 0.37
C ASP A 62 -16.03 -2.17 -0.09
N PRO A 63 -16.36 -1.14 0.72
CA PRO A 63 -17.21 -0.04 0.28
C PRO A 63 -16.55 0.83 -0.79
N LEU A 64 -15.21 0.90 -0.79
CA LEU A 64 -14.44 1.64 -1.79
C LEU A 64 -14.36 0.87 -3.10
N GLU A 65 -14.16 -0.45 -3.04
CA GLU A 65 -14.09 -1.31 -4.22
C GLU A 65 -15.45 -1.47 -4.90
N SER A 66 -16.51 -1.70 -4.13
CA SER A 66 -17.87 -1.83 -4.66
C SER A 66 -18.37 -0.57 -5.39
N ARG A 67 -17.78 0.60 -5.11
CA ARG A 67 -18.06 1.85 -5.82
C ARG A 67 -17.50 1.87 -7.25
N TYR A 68 -16.47 1.08 -7.54
CA TYR A 68 -15.79 1.04 -8.83
C TYR A 68 -15.81 -0.39 -9.39
N PRO A 69 -16.97 -0.87 -9.88
CA PRO A 69 -17.06 -2.18 -10.49
C PRO A 69 -16.17 -2.26 -11.74
N ARG A 70 -15.73 -3.48 -12.08
CA ARG A 70 -14.94 -3.73 -13.29
C ARG A 70 -15.66 -3.18 -14.52
N SER A 71 -14.92 -2.40 -15.31
CA SER A 71 -15.43 -1.85 -16.57
C SER A 71 -15.82 -3.00 -17.52
N PRO A 72 -16.93 -2.87 -18.28
CA PRO A 72 -17.27 -3.87 -19.29
C PRO A 72 -16.13 -4.02 -20.30
N LEU A 73 -15.97 -5.25 -20.79
CA LEU A 73 -14.97 -5.55 -21.80
C LEU A 73 -15.29 -4.79 -23.09
N ILE A 74 -14.34 -3.99 -23.53
CA ILE A 74 -14.37 -3.30 -24.83
C ILE A 74 -14.01 -4.28 -25.96
N GLU A 75 -14.52 -4.03 -27.16
CA GLU A 75 -14.27 -4.89 -28.33
C GLU A 75 -12.88 -4.67 -28.95
N LYS A 76 -12.32 -3.46 -28.77
CA LYS A 76 -11.01 -3.06 -29.29
C LYS A 76 -10.31 -2.10 -28.34
N ALA A 77 -8.98 -2.16 -28.30
CA ALA A 77 -8.13 -1.25 -27.57
C ALA A 77 -6.93 -0.87 -28.43
N ASP A 78 -6.60 0.41 -28.53
CA ASP A 78 -5.39 0.88 -29.24
C ASP A 78 -4.15 0.79 -28.34
N ALA A 79 -4.33 0.87 -27.02
CA ALA A 79 -3.26 0.73 -26.04
C ALA A 79 -3.75 0.10 -24.73
N VAL A 80 -2.87 -0.65 -24.09
CA VAL A 80 -2.99 -1.20 -22.74
C VAL A 80 -1.94 -0.52 -21.87
N VAL A 81 -2.36 0.33 -20.94
CA VAL A 81 -1.46 1.03 -20.03
C VAL A 81 -1.47 0.34 -18.67
N VAL A 82 -0.31 -0.16 -18.24
CA VAL A 82 -0.10 -0.79 -16.95
C VAL A 82 0.72 0.14 -16.06
N LEU A 83 0.17 0.48 -14.89
CA LEU A 83 0.90 1.21 -13.86
C LEU A 83 1.73 0.22 -13.04
N SER A 84 3.05 0.41 -13.06
CA SER A 84 4.04 -0.35 -12.26
C SER A 84 3.95 0.02 -10.77
N GLY A 85 4.92 -0.42 -9.99
CA GLY A 85 5.00 -0.31 -8.54
C GLY A 85 4.72 -1.66 -7.85
N MET A 86 5.12 -2.77 -8.48
CA MET A 86 4.80 -4.13 -8.06
C MET A 86 6.03 -5.04 -7.98
N ALA A 87 7.23 -4.51 -8.23
CA ALA A 87 8.47 -5.26 -8.16
C ALA A 87 9.28 -4.84 -6.94
N ASP A 88 9.75 -5.80 -6.15
CA ASP A 88 10.75 -5.49 -5.13
C ASP A 88 12.10 -5.33 -5.84
N LEU A 89 12.46 -4.08 -6.14
CA LEU A 89 13.71 -3.73 -6.81
C LEU A 89 14.97 -4.09 -5.98
N LYS A 90 14.85 -4.28 -4.66
CA LYS A 90 15.99 -4.67 -3.81
C LYS A 90 16.26 -6.16 -3.85
N LEU A 91 15.21 -6.95 -3.96
CA LEU A 91 15.31 -8.42 -4.04
C LEU A 91 15.43 -8.90 -5.49
N SER A 92 14.98 -8.10 -6.45
CA SER A 92 15.12 -8.39 -7.87
C SER A 92 16.60 -8.35 -8.31
N GLY A 93 16.99 -9.32 -9.12
CA GLY A 93 18.37 -9.51 -9.58
C GLY A 93 18.45 -9.68 -11.09
N GLN A 94 19.65 -9.92 -11.62
CA GLN A 94 19.83 -10.21 -13.05
C GLN A 94 19.12 -11.53 -13.40
N GLY A 95 17.95 -11.42 -14.04
CA GLY A 95 17.17 -12.56 -14.52
C GLY A 95 15.99 -12.98 -13.64
N SER A 96 15.77 -12.34 -12.49
CA SER A 96 14.62 -12.62 -11.63
C SER A 96 13.98 -11.31 -11.14
N VAL A 97 12.66 -11.22 -11.29
CA VAL A 97 11.84 -10.13 -10.75
C VAL A 97 11.04 -10.70 -9.59
N GLU A 98 11.26 -10.16 -8.41
CA GLU A 98 10.46 -10.48 -7.23
C GLU A 98 9.23 -9.58 -7.22
N LEU A 99 8.05 -10.19 -7.18
CA LEU A 99 6.78 -9.48 -7.26
C LEU A 99 6.19 -9.27 -5.86
N GLU A 100 5.73 -8.06 -5.61
CA GLU A 100 5.00 -7.69 -4.40
C GLU A 100 3.48 -7.64 -4.63
N ALA A 101 2.77 -7.14 -3.62
CA ALA A 101 1.36 -6.82 -3.71
C ALA A 101 1.07 -5.87 -4.88
N GLY A 102 0.06 -6.19 -5.68
CA GLY A 102 -0.31 -5.42 -6.87
C GLY A 102 0.21 -5.97 -8.20
N SER A 103 0.92 -7.11 -8.18
CA SER A 103 1.39 -7.81 -9.38
C SER A 103 0.28 -8.36 -10.28
N ASP A 104 -0.95 -8.50 -9.77
CA ASP A 104 -2.13 -8.84 -10.60
C ASP A 104 -2.31 -7.86 -11.77
N ARG A 105 -1.87 -6.61 -11.62
CA ARG A 105 -1.96 -5.57 -12.66
C ARG A 105 -1.15 -5.91 -13.91
N ILE A 106 0.07 -6.44 -13.76
CA ILE A 106 0.89 -6.83 -14.90
C ILE A 106 0.38 -8.11 -15.55
N ILE A 107 -0.15 -9.04 -14.76
CA ILE A 107 -0.77 -10.26 -15.26
C ILE A 107 -1.99 -9.90 -16.12
N GLU A 108 -2.90 -9.08 -15.60
CA GLU A 108 -4.07 -8.59 -16.34
C GLU A 108 -3.67 -7.77 -17.58
N GLY A 109 -2.64 -6.92 -17.47
CA GLY A 109 -2.09 -6.19 -18.62
C GLY A 109 -1.59 -7.11 -19.74
N ILE A 110 -0.89 -8.19 -19.40
CA ILE A 110 -0.43 -9.20 -20.36
C ILE A 110 -1.63 -9.95 -20.98
N LEU A 111 -2.64 -10.31 -20.18
CA LEU A 111 -3.85 -10.96 -20.67
C LEU A 111 -4.60 -10.05 -21.66
N LEU A 112 -4.69 -8.76 -21.39
CA LEU A 112 -5.28 -7.77 -22.28
C LEU A 112 -4.46 -7.58 -23.57
N ALA A 113 -3.13 -7.50 -23.47
CA ALA A 113 -2.26 -7.38 -24.64
C ALA A 113 -2.34 -8.63 -25.56
N ARG A 114 -2.53 -9.82 -24.98
CA ARG A 114 -2.78 -11.06 -25.77
C ARG A 114 -4.15 -11.05 -26.43
N ARG A 115 -5.16 -10.46 -25.78
CA ARG A 115 -6.52 -10.36 -26.31
C ARG A 115 -6.62 -9.31 -27.43
N PHE A 116 -5.86 -8.23 -27.32
CA PHE A 116 -5.79 -7.15 -28.30
C PHE A 116 -4.39 -7.10 -28.93
N PRO A 117 -4.07 -8.03 -29.86
CA PRO A 117 -2.72 -8.17 -30.40
C PRO A 117 -2.22 -6.92 -31.16
N ASP A 118 -3.15 -6.08 -31.65
CA ASP A 118 -2.83 -4.82 -32.33
C ASP A 118 -2.63 -3.64 -31.36
N SER A 119 -2.81 -3.85 -30.05
CA SER A 119 -2.71 -2.80 -29.03
C SER A 119 -1.27 -2.58 -28.56
N LEU A 120 -0.92 -1.33 -28.24
CA LEU A 120 0.36 -0.99 -27.64
C LEU A 120 0.35 -1.28 -26.14
N LEU A 121 1.22 -2.18 -25.65
CA LEU A 121 1.44 -2.37 -24.22
C LEU A 121 2.43 -1.34 -23.69
N ILE A 122 1.97 -0.44 -22.82
CA ILE A 122 2.78 0.60 -22.18
C ILE A 122 2.86 0.30 -20.69
N ILE A 123 4.09 0.17 -20.17
CA ILE A 123 4.35 0.09 -18.73
C ILE A 123 4.85 1.45 -18.28
N SER A 124 4.21 2.03 -17.26
CA SER A 124 4.57 3.32 -16.70
C SER A 124 4.76 3.21 -15.19
N GLY A 125 5.86 3.74 -14.68
CA GLY A 125 6.35 3.50 -13.33
C GLY A 125 7.31 4.61 -12.88
N GLY A 126 7.73 4.53 -11.64
CA GLY A 126 8.59 5.52 -10.99
C GLY A 126 9.15 4.96 -9.68
N SER A 127 10.14 5.64 -9.09
CA SER A 127 10.58 5.33 -7.73
C SER A 127 9.72 6.02 -6.68
N GLY A 128 9.11 5.23 -5.79
CA GLY A 128 8.41 5.71 -4.60
C GLY A 128 9.31 5.85 -3.36
N ASN A 129 10.62 5.72 -3.51
CA ASN A 129 11.58 5.73 -2.42
C ASN A 129 12.12 7.15 -2.17
N LEU A 130 12.25 7.52 -0.90
CA LEU A 130 12.77 8.83 -0.50
C LEU A 130 14.28 8.96 -0.68
N LEU A 131 15.01 7.85 -0.55
CA LEU A 131 16.47 7.84 -0.50
C LEU A 131 17.11 7.40 -1.81
N ASP A 132 16.36 6.71 -2.66
CA ASP A 132 16.86 6.15 -3.90
C ASP A 132 15.84 6.36 -5.02
N GLN A 133 16.02 7.43 -5.78
CA GLN A 133 15.17 7.74 -6.94
C GLN A 133 15.73 7.17 -8.26
N GLU A 134 16.96 6.65 -8.24
CA GLU A 134 17.62 6.15 -9.45
C GLU A 134 17.09 4.76 -9.83
N THR A 135 16.70 3.96 -8.84
CA THR A 135 16.03 2.68 -9.04
C THR A 135 14.54 2.88 -9.31
N SER A 136 14.19 3.03 -10.60
CA SER A 136 12.80 3.13 -11.07
C SER A 136 12.32 1.81 -11.68
N GLU A 137 11.04 1.48 -11.49
CA GLU A 137 10.41 0.32 -12.13
C GLU A 137 10.08 0.53 -13.62
N ALA A 138 10.04 1.77 -14.09
CA ALA A 138 9.93 2.13 -15.51
C ALA A 138 10.52 3.51 -15.79
#